data_AF-A0A3E0R374-F1
#
_entry.id   AF-A0A3E0R374-F1
#
_cell.length_a   1.000
_cell.length_b   1.000
_cell.length_c   1.000
_cell.angle_alpha   90.00
_cell.angle_beta   90.00
_cell.angle_gamma   90.00
#
_symmetry.space_group_name_H-M   'P 1'
#
loop_
_entity.id
_entity.type
_entity.pdbx_description
1 polymer ?
#
loop_
_entity_poly.entity_id
_entity_poly.type
_entity_poly.pdbx_seq_one_letter_code
_entity_poly.pdbx_strand_id
1 'polypeptide(L)' 'MSKIITSLQDSWNEFAVKATWPSLGELQKSTVLVIIGTIIFSLVVFGMDKAISTVLEFVYSIFG' A
#
# COMPACT_ATOMS: atom_id res chain seq x y z
N MET A 1 -7.47 -34.15 19.86
CA MET A 1 -7.69 -33.83 18.43
C MET A 1 -9.02 -33.15 18.13
N SER A 2 -9.99 -33.13 19.05
CA SER A 2 -11.24 -32.35 18.88
C SER A 2 -11.08 -30.86 19.20
N LYS A 3 -10.31 -30.49 20.24
CA LYS A 3 -10.18 -29.09 20.69
C LYS A 3 -9.67 -28.11 19.62
N ILE A 4 -8.66 -28.47 18.82
CA ILE A 4 -8.10 -27.57 17.79
C ILE A 4 -9.11 -27.32 16.66
N ILE A 5 -9.81 -28.37 16.23
CA ILE A 5 -10.86 -28.25 15.19
C ILE A 5 -12.01 -27.38 15.72
N THR A 6 -12.40 -27.58 16.98
CA THR A 6 -13.45 -26.78 17.61
C THR A 6 -13.02 -25.31 17.75
N SER A 7 -11.78 -25.05 18.18
CA SER A 7 -11.24 -23.68 18.29
C SER A 7 -11.11 -22.96 16.96
N LEU A 8 -10.75 -23.65 15.87
CA LEU A 8 -10.73 -23.07 14.53
C LEU A 8 -12.14 -22.75 14.03
N GLN A 9 -13.11 -23.60 14.35
CA GLN A 9 -14.50 -23.42 13.97
C GLN A 9 -15.16 -22.28 14.76
N ASP A 10 -14.88 -22.17 16.05
CA ASP A 10 -15.32 -21.05 16.89
C ASP A 10 -14.65 -19.75 16.45
N SER A 11 -13.36 -19.78 16.11
CA SER A 11 -12.64 -18.60 15.58
C SER A 11 -13.22 -18.16 14.24
N TRP A 12 -13.52 -19.08 13.33
CA TRP A 12 -14.14 -18.75 12.04
C TRP A 12 -15.51 -18.13 12.21
N ASN A 13 -16.32 -18.68 13.12
CA ASN A 13 -17.64 -18.14 13.45
C ASN A 13 -17.54 -16.75 14.10
N GLU A 14 -16.53 -16.53 14.95
CA GLU A 14 -16.26 -15.23 15.57
C GLU A 14 -15.72 -14.20 14.56
N PHE A 15 -14.83 -14.60 13.65
CA PHE A 15 -14.38 -13.76 12.53
C PHE A 15 -15.54 -13.38 11.62
N ALA A 16 -16.45 -14.30 11.28
CA ALA A 16 -17.59 -13.99 10.42
C ALA A 16 -18.62 -13.04 11.08
N VAL A 17 -18.78 -13.11 12.41
CA VAL A 17 -19.77 -12.31 13.16
C VAL A 17 -19.21 -10.98 13.66
N LYS A 18 -17.92 -10.91 14.04
CA LYS A 18 -17.27 -9.68 14.53
C LYS A 18 -16.42 -8.96 13.50
N ALA A 19 -15.90 -9.63 12.47
CA ALA A 19 -15.24 -8.93 11.38
C ALA A 19 -16.32 -8.49 10.39
N THR A 20 -16.78 -7.25 10.54
CA THR A 20 -17.61 -6.57 9.54
C THR A 20 -16.74 -6.36 8.29
N TRP A 21 -16.67 -7.37 7.42
CA TRP A 21 -16.04 -7.21 6.11
C TRP A 21 -16.75 -6.05 5.40
N PRO A 22 -16.01 -4.98 5.05
CA PRO A 22 -16.63 -3.81 4.47
C PRO A 22 -17.31 -4.21 3.15
N SER A 23 -18.38 -3.50 2.82
CA SER A 23 -19.03 -3.73 1.53
C SER A 23 -18.04 -3.51 0.40
N LEU A 24 -18.18 -4.23 -0.72
CA LEU A 24 -17.28 -4.10 -1.87
C LEU A 24 -17.17 -2.63 -2.35
N GLY A 25 -18.23 -1.84 -2.18
CA GLY A 25 -18.21 -0.40 -2.48
C GLY A 25 -17.33 0.43 -1.54
N GLU A 26 -17.27 0.11 -0.25
CA GLU A 26 -16.39 0.79 0.71
C GLU A 26 -14.92 0.43 0.50
N LEU A 27 -14.65 -0.84 0.17
CA LEU A 27 -13.32 -1.33 -0.21
C LEU A 27 -12.78 -0.57 -1.42
N GLN A 28 -13.62 -0.37 -2.44
CA GLN A 28 -13.26 0.39 -3.62
C GLN A 28 -12.97 1.86 -3.29
N LYS A 29 -13.79 2.50 -2.44
CA LYS A 29 -13.53 3.89 -2.00
C LYS A 29 -12.18 4.03 -1.28
N SER A 30 -11.86 3.12 -0.36
CA SER A 30 -10.57 3.11 0.34
C SER A 30 -9.41 2.88 -0.64
N THR A 31 -9.58 1.96 -1.58
CA THR A 31 -8.57 1.65 -2.60
C THR A 31 -8.32 2.83 -3.53
N VAL A 32 -9.37 3.55 -3.95
CA VAL A 32 -9.24 4.75 -4.81
C VAL A 32 -8.43 5.83 -4.10
N LEU A 33 -8.64 6.05 -2.80
CA LEU A 33 -7.86 7.01 -2.03
C LEU A 33 -6.37 6.62 -2.02
N VAL A 34 -6.07 5.34 -1.82
CA VAL A 34 -4.69 4.83 -1.83
C VAL A 34 -4.05 5.01 -3.21
N ILE A 35 -4.76 4.70 -4.30
CA ILE A 35 -4.28 4.88 -5.68
C ILE A 35 -3.89 6.34 -5.95
N ILE A 36 -4.71 7.29 -5.52
CA ILE A 36 -4.41 8.72 -5.66
C ILE A 36 -3.15 9.08 -4.87
N GLY A 37 -3.02 8.55 -3.64
CA GLY A 37 -1.83 8.71 -2.81
C GLY A 37 -0.56 8.20 -3.50
N THR A 38 -0.58 6.98 -4.06
CA THR A 38 0.58 6.42 -4.76
C THR A 38 0.95 7.20 -6.01
N ILE A 39 -0.02 7.75 -6.75
CA ILE A 39 0.26 8.61 -7.91
C ILE A 39 1.02 9.87 -7.48
N ILE A 40 0.60 10.52 -6.39
CA ILE A 40 1.27 11.72 -5.87
C ILE A 40 2.70 11.37 -5.43
N PHE A 41 2.90 10.29 -4.67
CA PHE A 41 4.23 9.84 -4.26
C PHE A 41 5.12 9.50 -5.46
N SER A 42 4.57 8.86 -6.49
CA SER A 42 5.30 8.53 -7.72
C SER A 42 5.79 9.79 -8.44
N LEU A 43 4.98 10.84 -8.52
CA LEU A 43 5.38 12.12 -9.14
C LEU A 43 6.49 12.82 -8.33
N VAL A 44 6.43 12.77 -7.01
CA VAL A 44 7.46 13.34 -6.14
C VAL A 44 8.80 12.62 -6.33
N VAL A 45 8.80 11.28 -6.31
CA VAL A 45 10.01 10.48 -6.55
C VAL A 45 10.56 10.75 -7.95
N PHE A 46 9.71 10.83 -8.97
CA PHE A 46 10.14 11.18 -10.32
C PHE A 46 10.83 12.55 -10.39
N GLY A 47 10.31 13.55 -9.68
CA GLY A 47 10.94 14.86 -9.56
C GLY A 47 12.31 14.79 -8.88
N MET A 48 12.43 14.00 -7.81
CA MET A 48 13.70 13.78 -7.10
C MET A 48 14.74 13.06 -7.98
N ASP A 49 14.33 12.02 -8.70
CA ASP A 49 15.22 11.27 -9.61
C ASP A 49 15.79 12.18 -10.70
N LYS A 50 14.95 13.06 -11.27
CA LYS A 50 15.37 14.05 -12.27
C LYS A 50 16.33 15.08 -11.67
N ALA A 51 16.00 15.64 -10.50
CA ALA A 51 16.85 16.61 -9.84
C ALA A 51 18.25 16.05 -9.54
N ILE A 52 18.32 14.83 -9.00
CA ILE A 52 19.60 14.17 -8.68
C ILE A 52 20.38 13.90 -9.96
N SER A 53 19.75 13.38 -11.01
CA SER A 53 20.42 13.10 -12.29
C SER A 53 21.03 14.37 -12.89
N THR A 54 20.29 15.49 -12.90
CA THR A 54 20.79 16.77 -13.39
C THR A 54 21.94 17.31 -12.56
N VAL A 55 21.87 17.20 -11.22
CA VAL A 55 22.96 17.63 -10.34
C VAL A 55 24.20 16.78 -10.57
N LEU A 56 24.06 15.45 -10.68
CA LEU A 56 25.17 14.55 -10.94
C LEU A 56 25.80 14.81 -12.30
N GLU A 57 25.00 14.97 -13.36
CA GLU A 57 25.50 15.33 -14.70
C GLU A 57 26.29 16.65 -14.67
N PHE A 58 25.79 17.66 -13.94
CA PHE A 58 26.50 18.93 -13.79
C PHE A 58 27.83 18.78 -13.05
N VAL A 59 27.85 18.03 -11.95
CA VAL A 59 29.08 17.75 -11.19
C VAL A 59 30.07 16.95 -12.03
N TYR A 60 29.64 15.91 -12.74
CA TYR A 60 30.49 15.14 -13.65
C TYR A 60 31.01 16.00 -14.81
N SER A 61 30.24 16.94 -15.33
CA SER A 61 30.69 17.86 -16.39
C SER A 61 31.71 18.91 -15.91
N ILE A 62 31.76 19.21 -14.61
CA ILE A 62 32.68 20.20 -14.03
C ILE A 62 33.98 19.52 -13.56
N PHE A 63 33.90 18.31 -13.01
CA PHE A 63 35.02 17.61 -12.38
C PHE A 63 35.58 16.43 -13.20
N GLY A 64 34.87 15.98 -14.23
CA GLY A 64 35.35 15.03 -15.24
C GLY A 64 35.80 15.76 -16.50
#